data_AF-A0A099P0G3-F1
#
_entry.id   AF-A0A099P0G3-F1
#
_cell.length_a   1.000
_cell.length_b   1.000
_cell.length_c   1.000
_cell.angle_alpha   90.00
_cell.angle_beta   90.00
_cell.angle_gamma   90.00
#
_symmetry.space_group_name_H-M   'P 1'
#
loop_
_entity.id
_entity.type
_entity.pdbx_description
1 polymer ?
#
loop_
_entity_poly.entity_id
_entity_poly.type
_entity_poly.pdbx_seq_one_letter_code
_entity_poly.pdbx_strand_id
1 'polypeptide(L)'
;MESATVNAVVPLESNPEIFTKFASDLGLSPLLAFCDIYSLDDPDLLCFLPRPMQAVILLFPVTQKYEEFKNKEQVEPVDYSKVIWMKQVVKNACGLYALLHALLNIPKGFMVQNSELSKLRLNLLEHTKDPAELVQSIAQTMYSTYSTQGQTEAPPAEDNVDLHFVCFVEKKRRHLRT
;
A
#
# COMPACT_ATOMS: atom_id res chain seq x y z
N MET A 1 28.81 -4.19 -5.54
CA MET A 1 28.23 -2.89 -5.91
C MET A 1 27.16 -2.60 -4.89
N GLU A 2 27.39 -1.58 -4.06
CA GLU A 2 26.41 -1.11 -3.09
C GLU A 2 25.20 -0.59 -3.88
N SER A 3 24.03 -1.22 -3.71
CA SER A 3 22.80 -0.75 -4.36
C SER A 3 22.46 0.62 -3.79
N ALA A 4 22.35 1.64 -4.64
CA ALA A 4 22.06 3.00 -4.21
C ALA A 4 20.68 3.08 -3.53
N THR A 5 20.63 3.41 -2.24
CA THR A 5 19.36 3.45 -1.49
C THR A 5 18.46 4.59 -1.99
N VAL A 6 17.18 4.28 -2.24
CA VAL A 6 16.16 5.28 -2.58
C VAL A 6 15.67 5.91 -1.29
N ASN A 7 15.95 7.20 -1.12
CA ASN A 7 15.59 7.94 0.09
C ASN A 7 14.22 8.64 -0.03
N ALA A 8 13.86 9.05 -1.24
CA ALA A 8 12.58 9.69 -1.54
C ALA A 8 12.09 9.29 -2.94
N VAL A 9 10.77 9.33 -3.13
CA VAL A 9 10.12 9.06 -4.41
C VAL A 9 9.03 10.09 -4.71
N VAL A 10 8.64 10.22 -5.97
CA VAL A 10 7.49 11.04 -6.36
C VAL A 10 6.21 10.42 -5.77
N PRO A 11 5.35 11.16 -5.07
CA PRO A 11 4.12 10.62 -4.48
C PRO A 11 3.23 9.96 -5.53
N LEU A 12 2.59 8.86 -5.16
CA LEU A 12 1.64 8.16 -6.04
C LEU A 12 0.29 8.90 -6.07
N GLU A 13 -0.27 9.11 -7.26
CA GLU A 13 -1.64 9.64 -7.40
C GLU A 13 -2.67 8.60 -6.90
N SER A 14 -3.68 9.05 -6.15
CA SER A 14 -4.77 8.18 -5.66
C SER A 14 -5.73 7.84 -6.78
N ASN A 15 -5.30 6.97 -7.69
CA ASN A 15 -6.02 6.62 -8.90
C ASN A 15 -6.14 5.09 -9.03
N PRO A 16 -7.36 4.52 -9.08
CA PRO A 16 -7.55 3.06 -9.11
C PRO A 16 -6.91 2.38 -10.32
N GLU A 17 -6.77 3.07 -11.47
CA GLU A 17 -6.11 2.51 -12.65
C GLU A 17 -4.61 2.31 -12.39
N ILE A 18 -3.96 3.28 -11.75
CA ILE A 18 -2.54 3.20 -11.37
C ILE A 18 -2.32 2.07 -10.37
N PHE A 19 -3.14 2.01 -9.32
CA PHE A 19 -3.06 0.95 -8.31
C PHE A 19 -3.32 -0.43 -8.91
N THR A 20 -4.30 -0.57 -9.81
CA THR A 20 -4.62 -1.83 -10.49
C THR A 20 -3.48 -2.28 -11.39
N LYS A 21 -2.92 -1.37 -12.20
CA LYS A 21 -1.81 -1.68 -13.09
C LYS A 21 -0.57 -2.09 -12.29
N PHE A 22 -0.22 -1.33 -11.25
CA PHE A 22 0.93 -1.64 -10.40
C PHE A 22 0.74 -2.98 -9.68
N ALA A 23 -0.44 -3.24 -9.13
CA ALA A 23 -0.75 -4.52 -8.50
C ALA A 23 -0.65 -5.69 -9.47
N SER A 24 -1.19 -5.54 -10.69
CA SER A 24 -1.13 -6.56 -11.74
C SER A 24 0.32 -6.89 -12.11
N ASP A 25 1.15 -5.87 -12.33
CA ASP A 25 2.56 -6.04 -12.70
C ASP A 25 3.40 -6.63 -11.56
N LEU A 26 3.02 -6.38 -10.29
CA LEU A 26 3.58 -7.09 -9.14
C LEU A 26 3.14 -8.56 -9.07
N GLY A 27 2.03 -8.92 -9.70
CA GLY A 27 1.50 -10.29 -9.76
C GLY A 27 0.19 -10.53 -9.03
N LEU A 28 -0.64 -9.50 -8.86
CA LEU A 28 -2.03 -9.66 -8.47
C LEU A 28 -2.80 -10.40 -9.58
N SER A 29 -3.67 -11.33 -9.19
CA SER A 29 -4.58 -12.02 -10.09
C SER A 29 -5.54 -11.02 -10.77
N PRO A 30 -5.83 -11.16 -12.07
CA PRO A 30 -6.79 -10.30 -12.77
C PRO A 30 -8.24 -10.44 -12.27
N LEU A 31 -8.49 -11.35 -11.31
CA LEU A 31 -9.78 -11.46 -10.62
C LEU A 31 -10.03 -10.32 -9.62
N LEU A 32 -9.01 -9.53 -9.29
CA LEU A 32 -9.10 -8.38 -8.39
C LEU A 32 -8.57 -7.13 -9.09
N ALA A 33 -9.19 -6.00 -8.76
CA ALA A 33 -8.78 -4.68 -9.21
C ALA A 33 -9.11 -3.65 -8.11
N PHE A 34 -8.48 -2.48 -8.19
CA PHE A 34 -8.86 -1.32 -7.38
C PHE A 34 -9.99 -0.57 -8.07
N CYS A 35 -10.89 0.01 -7.27
CA CYS A 35 -11.99 0.84 -7.74
C CYS A 35 -12.20 2.00 -6.77
N ASP A 36 -12.82 3.08 -7.24
CA ASP A 36 -13.14 4.23 -6.41
C ASP A 36 -14.26 3.92 -5.41
N ILE A 37 -14.17 4.55 -4.24
CA ILE A 37 -15.24 4.58 -3.24
C ILE A 37 -15.80 6.00 -3.22
N TYR A 38 -16.98 6.20 -3.80
CA TYR A 38 -17.59 7.52 -3.92
C TYR A 38 -18.18 8.05 -2.61
N SER A 39 -18.57 7.17 -1.69
CA SER A 39 -19.07 7.53 -0.37
C SER A 39 -18.80 6.41 0.64
N LEU A 40 -18.71 6.78 1.93
CA LEU A 40 -18.53 5.87 3.06
C LEU A 40 -19.83 5.65 3.86
N ASP A 41 -20.87 6.44 3.61
CA ASP A 41 -22.10 6.49 4.40
C ASP A 41 -23.39 6.46 3.59
N ASP A 42 -23.34 6.78 2.29
CA ASP A 42 -24.47 6.71 1.38
C ASP A 42 -24.70 5.25 0.93
N PRO A 43 -25.81 4.60 1.34
CA PRO A 43 -26.08 3.22 1.00
C PRO A 43 -26.21 2.96 -0.51
N ASP A 44 -26.71 3.93 -1.26
CA ASP A 44 -26.92 3.79 -2.71
C ASP A 44 -25.57 3.82 -3.43
N LEU A 45 -24.64 4.67 -3.02
CA LEU A 45 -23.28 4.68 -3.57
C LEU A 45 -22.47 3.45 -3.14
N LEU A 46 -22.67 2.97 -1.91
CA LEU A 46 -22.02 1.75 -1.40
C LEU A 46 -22.53 0.47 -2.07
N CYS A 47 -23.73 0.49 -2.68
CA CYS A 47 -24.29 -0.68 -3.35
C CYS A 47 -23.54 -1.06 -4.64
N PHE A 48 -22.87 -0.08 -5.28
CA PHE A 48 -22.10 -0.28 -6.51
C PHE A 48 -20.74 -0.93 -6.27
N LEU A 49 -20.27 -0.97 -5.02
CA LEU A 49 -18.97 -1.55 -4.70
C LEU A 49 -18.97 -3.07 -4.92
N PRO A 50 -17.99 -3.61 -5.66
CA PRO A 50 -17.87 -5.04 -5.88
C PRO A 50 -17.60 -5.75 -4.54
N ARG A 51 -18.21 -6.94 -4.36
CA ARG A 51 -18.06 -7.74 -3.15
C ARG A 51 -17.58 -9.16 -3.49
N PRO A 52 -16.70 -9.77 -2.68
CA PRO A 52 -16.14 -9.24 -1.43
C PRO A 52 -14.95 -8.28 -1.66
N MET A 53 -14.89 -7.18 -0.90
CA MET A 53 -13.72 -6.29 -0.87
C MET A 53 -12.62 -6.89 0.02
N GLN A 54 -11.38 -6.86 -0.45
CA GLN A 54 -10.25 -7.47 0.27
C GLN A 54 -9.49 -6.47 1.17
N ALA A 55 -9.45 -5.21 0.75
CA ALA A 55 -8.76 -4.13 1.42
C ALA A 55 -9.36 -2.77 1.01
N VAL A 56 -9.12 -1.74 1.81
CA VAL A 56 -9.42 -0.34 1.49
C VAL A 56 -8.15 0.48 1.68
N ILE A 57 -7.79 1.28 0.68
CA ILE A 57 -6.72 2.26 0.77
C ILE A 57 -7.36 3.63 0.88
N LEU A 58 -6.94 4.42 1.86
CA LEU A 58 -7.45 5.76 2.11
C LEU A 58 -6.31 6.77 2.03
N LEU A 59 -6.50 7.80 1.20
CA LEU A 59 -5.66 9.00 1.19
C LEU A 59 -6.35 10.08 2.03
N PHE A 60 -5.64 10.67 2.99
CA PHE A 60 -6.17 11.75 3.83
C PHE A 60 -5.09 12.80 4.14
N PRO A 61 -5.50 14.03 4.47
CA PRO A 61 -4.55 15.07 4.84
C PRO A 61 -4.00 14.84 6.25
N VAL A 62 -2.67 14.88 6.36
CA VAL A 62 -1.93 14.89 7.62
C VAL A 62 -2.02 16.29 8.19
N THR A 63 -2.81 16.44 9.23
CA THR A 63 -2.87 17.69 10.01
C THR A 63 -1.99 17.59 11.24
N GLN A 64 -1.57 18.72 11.80
CA GLN A 64 -0.85 18.74 13.09
C GLN A 64 -1.63 17.99 14.18
N LYS A 65 -2.97 18.09 14.18
CA LYS A 65 -3.85 17.34 15.09
C LYS A 65 -3.76 15.83 14.89
N TYR A 66 -3.61 15.36 13.64
CA TYR A 66 -3.42 13.95 13.34
C TYR A 66 -2.07 13.45 13.86
N GLU A 67 -0.99 14.21 13.66
CA GLU A 67 0.33 13.84 14.20
C GLU A 67 0.34 13.80 15.72
N GLU A 68 -0.32 14.75 16.38
CA GLU A 68 -0.52 14.72 17.83
C GLU A 68 -1.35 13.51 18.28
N PHE A 69 -2.38 13.13 17.51
CA PHE A 69 -3.21 11.97 17.79
C PHE A 69 -2.43 10.65 17.62
N LYS A 70 -1.67 10.51 16.54
CA LYS A 70 -0.81 9.35 16.26
C LYS A 70 0.25 9.13 17.35
N ASN A 71 0.84 10.21 17.85
CA ASN A 71 1.82 10.15 18.94
C ASN A 71 1.18 9.83 20.31
N LYS A 72 -0.13 10.10 20.47
CA LYS A 72 -0.90 9.81 21.69
C LYS A 72 -1.61 8.46 21.65
N GLU A 73 -1.94 7.94 20.47
CA GLU A 73 -2.43 6.58 20.32
C GLU A 73 -1.30 5.62 20.73
N GLN A 74 -1.49 4.99 21.89
CA GLN A 74 -0.85 3.73 22.17
C GLN A 74 -1.38 2.76 21.11
N VAL A 75 -0.60 2.52 20.06
CA VAL A 75 -0.84 1.44 19.11
C VAL A 75 -0.97 0.19 19.98
N GLU A 76 -2.21 -0.31 20.16
CA GLU A 76 -2.39 -1.62 20.76
C GLU A 76 -1.45 -2.56 20.01
N PRO A 77 -0.67 -3.41 20.71
CA PRO A 77 0.30 -4.26 20.05
C PRO A 77 -0.41 -5.04 18.94
N VAL A 78 -0.15 -4.62 17.70
CA VAL A 78 -0.68 -5.29 16.53
C VAL A 78 -0.13 -6.69 16.62
N ASP A 79 -1.02 -7.68 16.64
CA ASP A 79 -0.61 -9.07 16.61
C ASP A 79 -0.02 -9.35 15.21
N TYR A 80 1.26 -9.01 15.04
CA TYR A 80 2.01 -9.16 13.80
C TYR A 80 2.10 -10.63 13.36
N SER A 81 1.78 -11.59 14.24
CA SER A 81 1.63 -13.00 13.81
C SER A 81 0.49 -13.17 12.80
N LYS A 82 -0.45 -12.22 12.75
CA LYS A 82 -1.64 -12.26 11.89
C LYS A 82 -1.55 -11.28 10.72
N VAL A 83 -0.65 -10.32 10.65
CA VAL A 83 -0.61 -9.36 9.55
C VAL A 83 0.83 -9.15 9.09
N ILE A 84 1.02 -9.15 7.77
CA ILE A 84 2.29 -8.73 7.19
C ILE A 84 2.29 -7.21 7.18
N TRP A 85 3.12 -6.64 8.05
CA TRP A 85 3.27 -5.19 8.21
C TRP A 85 4.74 -4.81 8.02
N MET A 86 4.96 -3.62 7.45
CA MET A 86 6.29 -3.09 7.20
C MET A 86 6.28 -1.59 7.51
N LYS A 87 7.27 -1.14 8.27
CA LYS A 87 7.48 0.27 8.56
C LYS A 87 7.95 1.00 7.28
N GLN A 88 7.36 2.16 7.00
CA GLN A 88 7.83 3.03 5.94
C GLN A 88 9.23 3.59 6.26
N VAL A 89 10.16 3.43 5.33
CA VAL A 89 11.53 3.99 5.41
C VAL A 89 11.89 4.90 4.23
N VAL A 90 11.09 4.90 3.16
CA VAL A 90 11.28 5.76 1.98
C VAL A 90 10.33 6.95 2.06
N LYS A 91 10.83 8.18 1.96
CA LYS A 91 10.02 9.40 1.96
C LYS A 91 9.03 9.37 0.78
N ASN A 92 7.80 9.83 1.01
CA ASN A 92 6.72 9.91 0.01
C ASN A 92 6.23 8.56 -0.60
N ALA A 93 6.84 7.43 -0.23
CA ALA A 93 6.44 6.11 -0.71
C ALA A 93 5.18 5.53 -0.04
N CYS A 94 4.42 6.29 0.76
CA CYS A 94 3.29 5.78 1.53
C CYS A 94 2.24 5.05 0.67
N GLY A 95 2.02 5.48 -0.58
CA GLY A 95 1.17 4.76 -1.54
C GLY A 95 1.68 3.37 -1.92
N LEU A 96 3.00 3.17 -2.05
CA LEU A 96 3.59 1.84 -2.23
C LEU A 96 3.37 0.97 -1.00
N TYR A 97 3.60 1.50 0.19
CA TYR A 97 3.39 0.74 1.43
C TYR A 97 1.93 0.32 1.59
N ALA A 98 0.97 1.23 1.35
CA ALA A 98 -0.45 0.91 1.40
C ALA A 98 -0.84 -0.17 0.37
N LEU A 99 -0.30 -0.08 -0.85
CA LEU A 99 -0.48 -1.11 -1.89
C LEU A 99 0.08 -2.46 -1.42
N LEU A 100 1.34 -2.50 -0.96
CA LEU A 100 1.96 -3.74 -0.51
C LEU A 100 1.23 -4.34 0.70
N HIS A 101 0.81 -3.52 1.67
CA HIS A 101 0.02 -3.99 2.81
C HIS A 101 -1.32 -4.58 2.37
N ALA A 102 -2.00 -3.97 1.40
CA ALA A 102 -3.22 -4.54 0.82
C ALA A 102 -2.91 -5.91 0.22
N LEU A 103 -1.97 -5.97 -0.72
CA LEU A 103 -1.66 -7.18 -1.49
C LEU A 103 -1.12 -8.32 -0.61
N LEU A 104 -0.23 -8.05 0.34
CA LEU A 104 0.40 -9.08 1.16
C LEU A 104 -0.59 -9.75 2.13
N ASN A 105 -1.70 -9.09 2.44
CA ASN A 105 -2.69 -9.57 3.41
C ASN A 105 -3.94 -10.20 2.77
N ILE A 106 -4.10 -10.21 1.44
CA ILE A 106 -5.17 -10.96 0.77
C ILE A 106 -4.86 -12.48 0.71
N PRO A 107 -5.85 -13.34 0.40
CA PRO A 107 -5.63 -14.77 0.20
C PRO A 107 -4.57 -15.07 -0.89
N LYS A 108 -3.67 -16.02 -0.62
CA LYS A 108 -2.60 -16.43 -1.54
C LYS A 108 -3.11 -16.87 -2.93
N GLY A 109 -4.35 -17.35 -3.02
CA GLY A 109 -4.98 -17.74 -4.29
C GLY A 109 -5.15 -16.59 -5.30
N PHE A 110 -5.07 -15.33 -4.85
CA PHE A 110 -5.08 -14.16 -5.73
C PHE A 110 -3.68 -13.68 -6.15
N MET A 111 -2.63 -14.46 -5.89
CA MET A 111 -1.27 -14.13 -6.29
C MET A 111 -0.80 -15.07 -7.41
N VAL A 112 -0.28 -14.51 -8.49
CA VAL A 112 0.35 -15.27 -9.57
C VAL A 112 1.59 -15.98 -9.02
N GLN A 113 1.76 -17.27 -9.33
CA GLN A 113 2.91 -18.05 -8.87
C GLN A 113 4.22 -17.49 -9.43
N ASN A 114 5.28 -17.46 -8.62
CA ASN A 114 6.61 -16.95 -8.96
C ASN A 114 6.67 -15.47 -9.40
N SER A 115 5.58 -14.72 -9.22
CA SER A 115 5.56 -13.26 -9.37
C SER A 115 6.37 -12.55 -8.29
N GLU A 116 6.66 -11.26 -8.51
CA GLU A 116 7.36 -10.41 -7.54
C GLU A 116 6.63 -10.37 -6.19
N LEU A 117 5.31 -10.21 -6.22
CA LEU A 117 4.45 -10.25 -5.03
C LEU A 117 4.54 -11.58 -4.28
N SER A 118 4.51 -12.70 -5.00
CA SER A 118 4.58 -14.03 -4.36
C SER A 118 5.95 -14.28 -3.72
N LYS A 119 7.04 -13.83 -4.36
CA LYS A 119 8.40 -13.90 -3.82
C LYS A 119 8.57 -12.97 -2.63
N LEU A 120 8.09 -11.73 -2.73
CA LEU A 120 8.09 -10.76 -1.64
C LEU A 120 7.42 -11.35 -0.40
N ARG A 121 6.20 -11.89 -0.56
CA ARG A 121 5.46 -12.51 0.54
C ARG A 121 6.24 -13.68 1.18
N LEU A 122 6.86 -14.53 0.36
CA LEU A 122 7.63 -15.66 0.86
C LEU A 122 8.84 -15.17 1.69
N ASN A 123 9.61 -14.23 1.17
CA ASN A 123 10.79 -13.69 1.87
C ASN A 123 10.41 -13.04 3.22
N LEU A 124 9.26 -12.34 3.26
CA LEU A 124 8.76 -11.72 4.49
C LEU A 124 8.30 -12.75 5.54
N LEU A 125 7.64 -13.82 5.11
CA LEU A 125 7.15 -14.87 6.03
C LEU A 125 8.28 -15.77 6.54
N GLU A 126 9.29 -16.02 5.72
CA GLU A 126 10.45 -16.85 6.06
C GLU A 126 11.60 -16.04 6.66
N HIS A 127 11.45 -14.71 6.74
CA HIS A 127 12.47 -13.79 7.24
C HIS A 127 13.84 -13.95 6.55
N THR A 128 13.85 -14.25 5.26
CA THR A 128 15.08 -14.52 4.50
C THR A 128 15.80 -13.25 4.05
N LYS A 129 15.11 -12.11 4.03
CA LYS A 129 15.64 -10.79 3.65
C LYS A 129 15.04 -9.70 4.52
N ASP A 130 15.74 -8.57 4.63
CA ASP A 130 15.21 -7.38 5.31
C ASP A 130 14.00 -6.82 4.53
N PRO A 131 12.83 -6.61 5.17
CA PRO A 131 11.70 -5.91 4.56
C PRO A 131 12.07 -4.58 3.90
N ALA A 132 13.00 -3.82 4.48
CA ALA A 132 13.45 -2.56 3.90
C ALA A 132 14.15 -2.76 2.55
N GLU A 133 15.04 -3.75 2.44
CA GLU A 133 15.73 -4.09 1.18
C GLU A 133 14.75 -4.55 0.09
N LEU A 134 13.74 -5.34 0.47
CA LEU A 134 12.70 -5.80 -0.45
C LEU A 134 11.91 -4.63 -1.03
N VAL A 135 11.49 -3.67 -0.20
CA VAL A 135 10.78 -2.47 -0.66
C VAL A 135 11.70 -1.57 -1.49
N GLN A 136 12.97 -1.42 -1.11
CA GLN A 136 13.96 -0.67 -1.89
C GLN A 136 14.11 -1.22 -3.30
N SER A 137 14.17 -2.55 -3.46
CA SER A 137 14.22 -3.19 -4.77
C SER A 137 13.02 -2.83 -5.65
N ILE A 138 11.80 -2.86 -5.10
CA ILE A 138 10.57 -2.48 -5.83
C ILE A 138 10.56 -0.98 -6.16
N ALA A 139 10.97 -0.14 -5.21
CA ALA A 139 11.08 1.31 -5.39
C ALA A 139 12.04 1.67 -6.54
N GLN A 140 13.19 0.99 -6.62
CA GLN A 140 14.19 1.21 -7.67
C GLN A 140 13.75 0.72 -9.04
N THR A 141 13.09 -0.44 -9.11
CA THR A 141 12.89 -1.17 -10.37
C THR A 141 11.55 -0.88 -11.05
N MET A 142 10.52 -0.55 -10.27
CA MET A 142 9.15 -0.46 -10.78
C MET A 142 8.48 0.89 -10.51
N TYR A 143 8.73 1.49 -9.33
CA TYR A 143 7.89 2.55 -8.80
C TYR A 143 7.78 3.79 -9.70
N SER A 144 8.88 4.26 -10.28
CA SER A 144 8.90 5.45 -11.14
C SER A 144 7.98 5.33 -12.36
N THR A 145 7.74 4.11 -12.84
CA THR A 145 6.80 3.84 -13.94
C THR A 145 5.39 4.28 -13.56
N TYR A 146 4.97 4.14 -12.30
CA TYR A 146 3.61 4.41 -11.84
C TYR A 146 3.46 5.78 -11.19
N SER A 147 4.49 6.28 -10.50
CA SER A 147 4.45 7.61 -9.88
C SER A 147 4.46 8.75 -10.89
N THR A 148 4.85 8.48 -12.13
CA THR A 148 4.82 9.43 -13.26
C THR A 148 3.57 9.26 -14.13
N GLN A 149 2.73 8.29 -13.81
CA GLN A 149 1.37 8.18 -14.36
C GLN A 149 0.43 9.03 -13.53
N GLY A 150 -0.66 9.49 -14.14
CA GLY A 150 -1.64 10.31 -13.46
C GLY A 150 -2.24 11.34 -14.40
N GLN A 151 -3.22 12.05 -13.88
CA GLN A 151 -3.87 13.17 -14.57
C GLN A 151 -3.34 14.52 -14.06
N THR A 152 -2.54 14.50 -13.00
CA THR A 152 -1.99 15.69 -12.34
C THR A 152 -0.48 15.79 -12.54
N GLU A 153 0.06 17.02 -12.47
CA GLU A 153 1.50 17.22 -12.44
C GLU A 153 2.03 16.79 -11.07
N ALA A 154 2.93 15.81 -11.07
CA ALA A 154 3.44 15.24 -9.83
C ALA A 154 4.49 16.18 -9.19
N PRO A 155 4.46 16.37 -7.85
CA PRO A 155 5.46 17.20 -7.19
C PRO A 155 6.84 16.50 -7.21
N PRO A 156 7.93 17.27 -7.03
CA PRO A 156 9.26 16.73 -6.82
C PRO A 156 9.32 15.68 -5.71
N ALA A 157 10.18 14.68 -5.87
CA ALA A 157 10.33 13.58 -4.91
C ALA A 157 10.69 14.05 -3.48
N GLU A 158 11.41 15.17 -3.36
CA GLU A 158 11.87 15.71 -2.09
C GLU A 158 10.89 16.67 -1.42
N ASP A 159 9.80 17.04 -2.09
CA ASP A 159 8.81 17.97 -1.53
C ASP A 159 8.08 17.34 -0.35
N ASN A 160 7.65 18.19 0.57
CA ASN A 160 6.81 17.78 1.68
C ASN A 160 5.36 17.73 1.20
N VAL A 161 4.73 16.58 1.42
CA VAL A 161 3.36 16.32 0.98
C VAL A 161 2.53 16.11 2.23
N ASP A 162 1.48 16.92 2.37
CA ASP A 162 0.58 16.88 3.53
C ASP A 162 -0.51 15.82 3.37
N LEU A 163 -0.37 14.87 2.45
CA LEU A 163 -1.29 13.77 2.21
C LEU A 163 -0.63 12.44 2.56
N HIS A 164 -1.39 11.52 3.14
CA HIS A 164 -0.88 10.21 3.54
C HIS A 164 -1.85 9.09 3.20
N PHE A 165 -1.30 8.01 2.64
CA PHE A 165 -2.02 6.77 2.40
C PHE A 165 -1.93 5.85 3.63
N VAL A 166 -3.06 5.23 3.97
CA VAL A 166 -3.15 4.11 4.92
C VAL A 166 -3.93 2.96 4.30
N CYS A 167 -3.70 1.76 4.81
CA CYS A 167 -4.40 0.56 4.34
C CYS A 167 -5.22 -0.08 5.47
N PHE A 168 -6.42 -0.52 5.13
CA PHE A 168 -7.32 -1.28 5.99
C PHE A 168 -7.52 -2.65 5.38
N VAL A 169 -7.28 -3.70 6.17
CA VAL A 169 -7.47 -5.09 5.74
C VAL A 169 -8.39 -5.82 6.70
N GLU A 170 -9.26 -6.66 6.15
CA GLU A 170 -10.11 -7.53 6.95
C GLU A 170 -9.34 -8.80 7.34
N LYS A 171 -9.35 -9.15 8.63
CA LYS A 171 -8.92 -10.48 9.06
C LYS A 171 -9.87 -11.04 10.12
N LYS A 172 -10.18 -12.33 10.02
CA LYS A 172 -11.21 -13.05 10.81
C LYS A 172 -11.40 -12.45 12.21
N ARG A 173 -12.53 -11.76 12.38
CA ARG A 173 -13.08 -11.14 13.62
C ARG A 173 -12.49 -9.80 14.10
N ARG A 174 -11.58 -9.11 13.40
CA ARG A 174 -11.24 -7.68 13.65
C ARG A 174 -10.71 -6.98 12.39
N HIS A 175 -11.10 -5.73 12.18
CA HIS A 175 -10.46 -4.84 11.20
C HIS A 175 -9.07 -4.45 11.72
N LEU A 176 -8.05 -4.51 10.87
CA LEU A 176 -6.71 -4.04 11.21
C LEU A 176 -6.35 -2.87 10.29
N ARG A 177 -5.83 -1.81 10.91
CA ARG A 177 -5.27 -0.62 10.26
C ARG A 177 -3.76 -0.80 10.23
N THR A 178 -3.13 -0.55 9.08
CA THR A 178 -1.69 -0.75 8.87
C THR A 178 -1.02 0.47 8.29
#